data_AF-A0A2T0LBG5-F1
#
_entry.id   AF-A0A2T0LBG5-F1
#
_cell.length_a   1.000
_cell.length_b   1.000
_cell.length_c   1.000
_cell.angle_alpha   90.00
_cell.angle_beta   90.00
_cell.angle_gamma   90.00
#
_symmetry.space_group_name_H-M   'P 1'
#
loop_
_entity.id
_entity.type
_entity.pdbx_description
1 polymer ?
#
loop_
_entity_poly.entity_id
_entity_poly.type
_entity_poly.pdbx_seq_one_letter_code
_entity_poly.pdbx_strand_id
1 'polypeptide(L)'
;MSSLWAFEMNERNTPGIGRVLARYGLDAVPEAHCYLKYGNCRLDVTRTVSVQAEPVRTWLWEENIRPDQIGEYKVSLHQAYIRSWAARQRPPLVWERVWRIREECIRALEDPFFFSG
;
A
#
# COMPACT_ATOMS: atom_id res chain seq x y z
N MET A 1 18.19 5.35 7.83
CA MET A 1 17.20 6.28 7.25
C MET A 1 16.06 5.44 6.73
N SER A 2 14.81 5.77 7.04
CA SER A 2 13.68 5.06 6.47
C SER A 2 12.88 6.02 5.60
N SER A 3 12.50 5.55 4.42
CA SER A 3 11.74 6.34 3.47
C SER A 3 10.37 5.72 3.33
N LEU A 4 9.31 6.52 3.49
CA LEU A 4 7.94 6.10 3.21
C LEU A 4 7.62 6.49 1.78
N TRP A 5 7.26 5.48 1.00
CA TRP A 5 6.78 5.65 -0.35
C TRP A 5 5.34 5.18 -0.44
N ALA A 6 4.44 5.98 -1.01
CA ALA A 6 3.08 5.51 -1.28
C ALA A 6 2.69 5.77 -2.73
N PHE A 7 1.78 4.93 -3.20
CA PHE A 7 1.24 4.94 -4.54
C PHE A 7 -0.18 4.36 -4.52
N GLU A 8 -0.88 4.51 -5.63
CA GLU A 8 -2.21 3.92 -5.81
C GLU A 8 -2.07 2.62 -6.59
N MET A 9 -2.44 1.50 -5.98
CA MET A 9 -2.50 0.19 -6.63
C MET A 9 -3.74 0.11 -7.53
N ASN A 10 -3.53 -0.35 -8.77
CA ASN A 10 -4.58 -0.72 -9.71
C ASN A 10 -4.13 -1.94 -10.52
N GLU A 11 -5.01 -2.49 -11.35
CA GLU A 11 -4.69 -3.68 -12.15
C GLU A 11 -3.51 -3.48 -13.11
N ARG A 12 -3.24 -2.24 -13.54
CA ARG A 12 -2.15 -1.95 -14.47
C ARG A 12 -0.78 -2.03 -13.78
N ASN A 13 -0.65 -1.51 -12.58
CA ASN A 13 0.64 -1.48 -11.85
C ASN A 13 0.79 -2.60 -10.82
N THR A 14 -0.32 -3.25 -10.45
CA THR A 14 -0.39 -4.34 -9.48
C THR A 14 -1.33 -5.43 -10.01
N PRO A 15 -0.94 -6.19 -11.04
CA PRO A 15 -1.83 -7.18 -11.67
C PRO A 15 -2.31 -8.25 -10.68
N GLY A 16 -3.60 -8.59 -10.72
CA GLY A 16 -4.23 -9.57 -9.84
C GLY A 16 -5.24 -8.99 -8.85
N ILE A 17 -5.28 -7.67 -8.68
CA ILE A 17 -6.20 -7.00 -7.73
C ILE A 17 -7.44 -6.42 -8.40
N GLY A 18 -7.49 -6.38 -9.74
CA GLY A 18 -8.54 -5.72 -10.52
C GLY A 18 -9.94 -6.27 -10.23
N ARG A 19 -10.05 -7.59 -9.97
CA ARG A 19 -11.32 -8.21 -9.57
C ARG A 19 -11.80 -7.73 -8.20
N VAL A 20 -10.88 -7.51 -7.26
CA VAL A 20 -11.19 -6.96 -5.93
C VAL A 20 -11.70 -5.52 -6.10
N LEU A 21 -10.95 -4.71 -6.84
CA LEU A 21 -11.28 -3.30 -7.07
C LEU A 21 -12.64 -3.13 -7.75
N ALA A 22 -12.92 -3.93 -8.79
CA ALA A 22 -14.18 -3.91 -9.51
C ALA A 22 -15.39 -4.25 -8.60
N ARG A 23 -15.25 -5.19 -7.65
CA ARG A 23 -16.30 -5.53 -6.67
C ARG A 23 -16.71 -4.33 -5.81
N TYR A 24 -15.77 -3.43 -5.56
CA TYR A 24 -16.00 -2.24 -4.74
C TYR A 24 -16.24 -0.96 -5.55
N GLY A 25 -16.19 -1.04 -6.89
CA GLY A 25 -16.36 0.12 -7.78
C GLY A 25 -15.23 1.15 -7.65
N LEU A 26 -14.01 0.69 -7.35
CA LEU A 26 -12.83 1.54 -7.24
C LEU A 26 -11.90 1.31 -8.43
N ASP A 27 -11.29 2.38 -8.92
CA ASP A 27 -10.25 2.30 -9.97
C ASP A 27 -8.88 1.98 -9.37
N ALA A 28 -8.66 2.40 -8.12
CA ALA A 28 -7.42 2.20 -7.39
C ALA A 28 -7.61 2.27 -5.87
N VAL A 29 -6.64 1.76 -5.11
CA VAL A 29 -6.54 1.92 -3.66
C VAL A 29 -5.12 2.34 -3.23
N PRO A 30 -4.98 3.15 -2.18
CA PRO A 30 -3.67 3.59 -1.68
C PRO A 30 -2.90 2.43 -1.03
N GLU A 31 -1.60 2.39 -1.30
CA GLU A 31 -0.62 1.48 -0.71
C GLU A 31 0.65 2.26 -0.34
N ALA A 32 1.19 2.02 0.85
CA ALA A 32 2.43 2.61 1.31
C ALA A 32 3.48 1.55 1.69
N HIS A 33 4.60 1.59 0.97
CA HIS A 33 5.81 0.84 1.27
C HIS A 33 6.77 1.67 2.13
N CYS A 34 7.33 1.04 3.15
CA CYS A 34 8.39 1.61 3.98
C CYS A 34 9.70 0.91 3.62
N TYR A 35 10.66 1.68 3.15
CA TYR A 35 12.00 1.20 2.86
C TYR A 35 12.92 1.59 4.00
N LEU A 36 13.58 0.59 4.60
CA LEU A 36 14.70 0.81 5.49
C LEU A 36 15.98 0.92 4.66
N LYS A 37 16.66 2.06 4.71
CA LYS A 37 18.01 2.22 4.17
C LYS A 37 19.04 2.00 5.28
N TYR A 38 19.81 0.93 5.16
CA TYR A 38 20.97 0.63 6.00
C TYR A 38 22.23 0.56 5.11
N GLY A 39 23.10 1.56 5.21
CA GLY A 39 24.22 1.72 4.28
C GLY A 39 23.74 1.94 2.83
N ASN A 40 24.23 1.10 1.90
CA ASN A 40 23.80 1.07 0.50
C ASN A 40 22.62 0.12 0.24
N CYS A 41 22.15 -0.61 1.25
CA CYS A 41 21.04 -1.54 1.12
C CYS A 41 19.71 -0.82 1.39
N ARG A 42 18.74 -0.99 0.48
CA ARG A 42 17.32 -0.65 0.70
C ARG A 42 16.56 -1.94 0.94
N LEU A 43 16.12 -2.15 2.17
CA LEU A 43 15.26 -3.26 2.55
C LEU A 43 13.82 -2.77 2.58
N ASP A 44 12.97 -3.34 1.73
CA ASP A 44 11.53 -3.13 1.83
C ASP A 44 11.01 -3.95 3.01
N VAL A 45 10.75 -3.29 4.13
CA VAL A 45 10.26 -3.92 5.36
C VAL A 45 8.75 -4.15 5.34
N THR A 46 8.12 -3.93 4.17
CA THR A 46 6.66 -3.97 4.00
C THR A 46 6.20 -4.92 2.92
N ARG A 47 7.14 -5.46 2.16
CA ARG A 47 6.87 -6.39 1.06
C ARG A 47 6.59 -7.77 1.60
N THR A 48 5.31 -8.10 1.75
CA THR A 48 4.86 -9.49 1.87
C THR A 48 4.82 -10.19 0.51
N VAL A 49 4.67 -9.42 -0.59
CA VAL A 49 4.51 -9.97 -1.94
C VAL A 49 5.48 -9.35 -2.95
N SER A 50 6.22 -10.20 -3.65
CA SER A 50 7.15 -9.84 -4.73
C SER A 50 6.39 -9.50 -6.03
N VAL A 51 5.59 -8.44 -6.03
CA VAL A 51 5.04 -7.89 -7.29
C VAL A 51 6.03 -6.89 -7.84
N GLN A 52 6.47 -7.02 -9.10
CA GLN A 52 7.30 -6.01 -9.77
C GLN A 52 6.48 -4.72 -9.95
N ALA A 53 6.41 -3.90 -8.90
CA ALA A 53 5.78 -2.59 -8.97
C ALA A 53 6.57 -1.69 -9.92
N GLU A 54 5.87 -1.01 -10.83
CA GLU A 54 6.41 -0.01 -11.75
C GLU A 54 7.25 1.06 -11.02
N PRO A 55 8.15 1.77 -11.74
CA PRO A 55 8.99 2.80 -11.13
C PRO A 55 8.16 3.84 -10.37
N VAL A 56 8.60 4.04 -9.13
CA VAL A 56 8.06 4.92 -8.10
C VAL A 56 7.66 6.30 -8.63
N ARG A 57 6.38 6.69 -8.48
CA ARG A 57 5.86 7.98 -8.99
C ARG A 57 5.83 9.14 -7.98
N THR A 58 5.90 8.91 -6.66
CA THR A 58 5.80 10.02 -5.68
C THR A 58 6.45 9.71 -4.33
N TRP A 59 7.59 10.34 -4.03
CA TRP A 59 8.20 10.33 -2.69
C TRP A 59 7.37 11.20 -1.74
N LEU A 60 6.87 10.63 -0.64
CA LEU A 60 5.96 11.37 0.26
C LEU A 60 6.66 11.90 1.51
N TRP A 61 7.60 11.14 2.08
CA TRP A 61 8.22 11.49 3.35
C TRP A 61 9.52 10.71 3.58
N GLU A 62 10.55 11.36 4.10
CA GLU A 62 11.82 10.73 4.50
C GLU A 62 12.19 11.18 5.91
N GLU A 63 12.39 10.23 6.82
CA GLU A 63 12.76 10.53 8.21
C GLU A 63 13.67 9.45 8.82
N ASN A 64 14.31 9.78 9.94
CA ASN A 64 15.21 8.86 10.61
C ASN A 64 14.48 8.15 11.76
N ILE A 65 13.82 7.03 11.46
CA ILE A 65 13.20 6.16 12.49
C ILE A 65 14.18 5.08 12.97
N ARG A 66 14.08 4.70 14.23
CA ARG A 66 14.85 3.58 14.79
C ARG A 66 14.19 2.24 14.44
N PRO A 67 14.95 1.12 14.34
CA PRO A 67 14.42 -0.19 13.98
C PRO A 67 13.25 -0.68 14.83
N ASP A 68 13.30 -0.38 16.13
CA ASP A 68 12.29 -0.69 17.15
C ASP A 68 10.98 0.08 16.97
N GLN A 69 11.01 1.23 16.28
CA GLN A 69 9.81 2.04 16.02
C GLN A 69 9.07 1.61 14.77
N ILE A 70 9.64 0.72 13.93
CA ILE A 70 9.15 0.44 12.57
C ILE A 70 7.74 -0.15 12.54
N GLY A 71 7.38 -1.02 13.48
CA GLY A 71 6.11 -1.77 13.42
C GLY A 71 4.87 -0.88 13.53
N GLU A 72 4.60 -0.38 14.73
CA GLU A 72 3.39 0.39 15.04
C GLU A 72 3.38 1.78 14.39
N TYR A 73 4.55 2.42 14.28
CA TYR A 73 4.68 3.73 13.66
C TYR A 73 4.35 3.69 12.16
N LYS A 74 4.78 2.63 11.45
CA LYS A 74 4.47 2.43 10.02
C LYS A 74 2.97 2.25 9.81
N VAL A 75 2.30 1.43 10.61
CA VAL A 75 0.85 1.21 10.49
C VAL A 75 0.11 2.53 10.68
N SER A 76 0.50 3.30 11.69
CA SER A 76 -0.09 4.61 11.97
C SER A 76 0.10 5.60 10.81
N LEU A 77 1.29 5.68 10.22
CA LEU A 77 1.58 6.53 9.06
C LEU A 77 0.80 6.08 7.81
N HIS A 78 0.75 4.78 7.54
CA HIS A 78 -0.01 4.25 6.41
C HIS A 78 -1.50 4.58 6.57
N GLN A 79 -2.07 4.36 7.75
CA GLN A 79 -3.45 4.74 8.04
C GLN A 79 -3.69 6.25 7.89
N ALA A 80 -2.74 7.10 8.30
CA ALA A 80 -2.85 8.54 8.10
C ALA A 80 -2.85 8.93 6.61
N TYR A 81 -2.06 8.26 5.79
CA TYR A 81 -2.08 8.44 4.34
C TYR A 81 -3.43 7.98 3.74
N ILE A 82 -3.91 6.79 4.10
CA ILE A 82 -5.20 6.28 3.60
C ILE A 82 -6.35 7.20 4.01
N ARG A 83 -6.36 7.70 5.25
CA ARG A 83 -7.33 8.71 5.71
C ARG A 83 -7.32 9.95 4.82
N SER A 84 -6.14 10.48 4.56
CA SER A 84 -5.96 11.67 3.72
C SER A 84 -6.39 11.42 2.27
N TRP A 85 -6.08 10.24 1.73
CA TRP A 85 -6.48 9.83 0.38
C TRP A 85 -7.99 9.65 0.26
N ALA A 86 -8.61 8.96 1.22
CA ALA A 86 -10.04 8.68 1.23
C ALA A 86 -10.87 9.97 1.35
N ALA A 87 -10.40 10.95 2.12
CA ALA A 87 -11.04 12.26 2.26
C ALA A 87 -10.98 13.11 0.98
N ARG A 88 -10.01 12.87 0.08
CA ARG A 88 -9.88 13.58 -1.20
C ARG A 88 -10.74 13.00 -2.32
N GLN A 89 -11.33 11.83 -2.12
CA GLN A 89 -12.24 11.21 -3.08
C GLN A 89 -13.55 12.00 -3.22
N ARG A 90 -14.23 11.82 -4.35
CA ARG A 90 -15.53 12.46 -4.62
C ARG A 90 -16.55 11.40 -5.06
N PRO A 91 -17.49 10.99 -4.18
CA PRO A 91 -17.63 11.40 -2.78
C PRO A 91 -16.49 10.87 -1.87
N PRO A 92 -16.25 11.49 -0.70
CA PRO A 92 -15.28 10.97 0.27
C PRO A 92 -15.58 9.52 0.67
N LEU A 93 -14.53 8.72 0.81
CA LEU A 93 -14.64 7.32 1.22
C LEU A 93 -14.38 7.16 2.72
N VAL A 94 -14.97 6.11 3.31
CA VAL A 94 -14.66 5.68 4.68
C VAL A 94 -13.28 5.01 4.67
N TRP A 95 -12.30 5.57 5.38
CA TRP A 95 -10.91 5.12 5.30
C TRP A 95 -10.72 3.69 5.82
N GLU A 96 -11.50 3.24 6.81
CA GLU A 96 -11.48 1.85 7.29
C GLU A 96 -11.91 0.87 6.21
N ARG A 97 -12.87 1.29 5.35
CA ARG A 97 -13.30 0.50 4.20
C ARG A 97 -12.16 0.42 3.18
N VAL A 98 -11.50 1.54 2.89
CA VAL A 98 -10.34 1.56 1.98
C VAL A 98 -9.21 0.66 2.51
N TRP A 99 -8.92 0.71 3.81
CA TRP A 99 -7.95 -0.17 4.46
C TRP A 99 -8.30 -1.64 4.28
N ARG A 100 -9.57 -2.03 4.53
CA ARG A 100 -10.03 -3.41 4.34
C ARG A 100 -9.88 -3.87 2.88
N ILE A 101 -10.25 -3.02 1.91
CA ILE A 101 -10.12 -3.35 0.49
C ILE A 101 -8.65 -3.54 0.11
N ARG A 102 -7.75 -2.71 0.62
CA ARG A 102 -6.30 -2.87 0.47
C ARG A 102 -5.81 -4.22 0.98
N GLU A 103 -6.26 -4.66 2.17
CA GLU A 103 -5.92 -6.00 2.70
C GLU A 103 -6.45 -7.13 1.80
N GLU A 104 -7.66 -6.98 1.25
CA GLU A 104 -8.22 -7.96 0.31
C GLU A 104 -7.44 -8.01 -1.01
N CYS A 105 -6.99 -6.86 -1.53
CA CYS A 105 -6.10 -6.80 -2.68
C CYS A 105 -4.82 -7.59 -2.43
N ILE A 106 -4.20 -7.46 -1.26
CA ILE A 106 -2.96 -8.16 -0.95
C ILE A 106 -3.16 -9.65 -0.77
N ARG A 107 -4.25 -10.07 -0.13
CA ARG A 107 -4.60 -11.50 -0.06
C ARG A 107 -4.79 -12.11 -1.44
N ALA A 108 -5.39 -11.38 -2.38
CA ALA A 108 -5.54 -11.84 -3.76
C ALA A 108 -4.20 -12.01 -4.49
N LEU A 109 -3.16 -11.27 -4.07
CA LEU A 109 -1.80 -11.44 -4.61
C LEU A 109 -1.05 -12.60 -3.95
N GLU A 110 -1.40 -12.97 -2.71
CA GLU A 110 -0.85 -14.12 -1.99
C GLU A 110 -1.51 -15.44 -2.42
N ASP A 111 -2.78 -15.42 -2.79
CA ASP A 111 -3.55 -16.57 -3.30
C ASP A 111 -4.24 -16.23 -4.65
N PRO A 112 -3.60 -16.54 -5.80
CA PRO A 112 -4.14 -16.28 -7.13
C PRO A 112 -5.47 -17.01 -7.43
N PHE A 113 -5.83 -18.03 -6.64
CA PHE A 113 -7.04 -18.83 -6.80
C PHE A 113 -8.21 -18.36 -5.90
N PHE A 114 -8.01 -17.29 -5.12
CA PHE A 114 -9.00 -16.76 -4.17
C PHE A 114 -10.38 -16.43 -4.79
N PHE A 115 -10.45 -16.23 -6.11
CA PHE A 115 -11.68 -15.93 -6.85
C PHE A 115 -12.14 -17.05 -7.80
N SER A 116 -11.59 -18.26 -7.69
CA SER A 116 -11.92 -19.40 -8.54
C SER A 116 -13.06 -20.29 -8.00
N GLY A 117 -13.77 -19.85 -6.95
CA GLY A 117 -14.89 -20.56 -6.33
C GLY A 117 -16.23 -19.85 -6.52
#